data_AF-A0A8H5HZL9-F1
#
_entry.id   AF-A0A8H5HZL9-F1
#
_cell.length_a   1.000
_cell.length_b   1.000
_cell.length_c   1.000
_cell.angle_alpha   90.00
_cell.angle_beta   90.00
_cell.angle_gamma   90.00
#
_symmetry.space_group_name_H-M   'P 1'
#
loop_
_entity.id
_entity.type
_entity.pdbx_description
1 polymer ?
#
loop_
_entity_poly.entity_id
_entity_poly.type
_entity_poly.pdbx_seq_one_letter_code
_entity_poly.pdbx_strand_id
1 'polypeptide(L)'
;MGRYRAGHPPTYEGAFSYKGIVHHIMLKENYLRNKHHLDPQILVETIDSNLVIWRDSDLMPHEDDHQPAMCGGDDLPFNTDPTLNPVLQRPFTAQSISLGPFGNFSLAKRDDVAGSGASSKYANSSILLYMGVAADCKYVSNYGGSMNATNQILANWNSASALYKSTFNVSLGIVEVQIQNETCPASTDPTVPWNVDCGDVDLNNRLSLFSEWRGQRSDDSIGLWHLMSGCPTGTEVGIAWLGTLFVLIFQLVKVGT
;
A
#
# COMPACT_ATOMS: atom_id res chain seq x y z
N MET A 1 -25.76 3.01 -7.73
CA MET A 1 -26.88 2.72 -6.79
C MET A 1 -27.79 1.69 -7.43
N GLY A 2 -27.81 0.45 -6.91
CA GLY A 2 -28.58 -0.66 -7.48
C GLY A 2 -30.10 -0.47 -7.32
N ARG A 3 -30.85 -0.78 -8.38
CA ARG A 3 -32.32 -0.78 -8.38
C ARG A 3 -32.81 -2.20 -8.13
N TYR A 4 -32.97 -2.57 -6.86
CA TYR A 4 -33.43 -3.91 -6.45
C TYR A 4 -34.78 -4.32 -7.10
N ARG A 5 -35.64 -3.35 -7.45
CA ARG A 5 -36.91 -3.59 -8.15
C ARG A 5 -36.77 -3.95 -9.64
N ALA A 6 -35.61 -3.72 -10.23
CA ALA A 6 -35.31 -4.01 -11.63
C ALA A 6 -34.51 -5.31 -11.79
N GLY A 7 -34.39 -6.14 -10.75
CA GLY A 7 -33.58 -7.37 -10.78
C GLY A 7 -32.07 -7.12 -10.85
N HIS A 8 -31.60 -5.88 -10.65
CA HIS A 8 -30.17 -5.56 -10.66
C HIS A 8 -29.66 -5.59 -9.21
N PRO A 9 -28.76 -6.52 -8.85
CA PRO A 9 -28.18 -6.57 -7.52
C PRO A 9 -27.42 -5.26 -7.23
N PRO A 10 -27.44 -4.77 -5.97
CA PRO A 10 -26.65 -3.60 -5.60
C PRO A 10 -25.16 -3.92 -5.74
N THR A 11 -24.45 -3.11 -6.53
CA THR A 11 -22.99 -3.13 -6.61
C THR A 11 -22.42 -2.24 -5.51
N TYR A 12 -21.65 -2.83 -4.60
CA TYR A 12 -20.97 -2.12 -3.52
C TYR A 12 -19.58 -2.72 -3.32
N GLU A 13 -18.58 -1.85 -3.18
CA GLU A 13 -17.22 -2.24 -2.80
C GLU A 13 -16.82 -1.49 -1.53
N GLY A 14 -16.07 -2.14 -0.65
CA GLY A 14 -15.63 -1.55 0.61
C GLY A 14 -15.16 -2.61 1.60
N ALA A 15 -14.97 -2.20 2.84
CA ALA A 15 -14.60 -3.10 3.93
C ALA A 15 -15.41 -2.78 5.19
N PHE A 16 -15.67 -3.79 6.00
CA PHE A 16 -16.31 -3.65 7.30
C PHE A 16 -15.66 -4.58 8.32
N SER A 17 -15.74 -4.24 9.60
CA SER A 17 -15.26 -5.10 10.68
C SER A 17 -16.43 -5.77 11.40
N TYR A 18 -16.29 -7.06 11.67
CA TYR A 18 -17.19 -7.81 12.53
C TYR A 18 -16.37 -8.69 13.49
N LYS A 19 -16.61 -8.54 14.80
CA LYS A 19 -15.87 -9.23 15.87
C LYS A 19 -14.33 -9.09 15.76
N GLY A 20 -13.86 -7.92 15.33
CA GLY A 20 -12.43 -7.65 15.16
C GLY A 20 -11.82 -8.22 13.88
N ILE A 21 -12.61 -8.88 13.03
CA ILE A 21 -12.17 -9.41 11.75
C ILE A 21 -12.66 -8.48 10.63
N VAL A 22 -11.72 -8.01 9.81
CA VAL A 22 -12.02 -7.19 8.63
C VAL A 22 -12.48 -8.09 7.49
N HIS A 23 -13.60 -7.72 6.88
CA HIS A 23 -14.17 -8.38 5.70
C HIS A 23 -14.16 -7.38 4.55
N HIS A 24 -13.65 -7.82 3.40
CA HIS A 24 -13.59 -7.04 2.18
C HIS A 24 -14.71 -7.46 1.25
N ILE A 25 -15.46 -6.48 0.73
CA ILE A 25 -16.50 -6.66 -0.28
C ILE A 25 -15.97 -6.07 -1.58
N MET A 26 -15.86 -6.89 -2.63
CA MET A 26 -15.35 -6.46 -3.93
C MET A 26 -16.16 -7.10 -5.06
N LEU A 27 -16.12 -6.51 -6.25
CA LEU A 27 -16.66 -7.17 -7.44
C LEU A 27 -15.88 -8.46 -7.75
N LYS A 28 -16.58 -9.47 -8.27
CA LYS A 28 -15.97 -10.77 -8.67
C LYS A 28 -14.79 -10.56 -9.61
N GLU A 29 -14.94 -9.67 -10.60
CA GLU A 29 -13.88 -9.34 -11.56
C GLU A 29 -12.66 -8.71 -10.89
N ASN A 30 -12.87 -7.81 -9.92
CA ASN A 30 -11.80 -7.16 -9.17
C ASN A 30 -11.07 -8.14 -8.24
N TYR A 31 -11.81 -9.05 -7.60
CA TYR A 31 -11.21 -10.13 -6.81
C TYR A 31 -10.37 -11.05 -7.69
N LEU A 32 -10.92 -11.53 -8.81
CA LEU A 32 -10.20 -12.42 -9.72
C LEU A 32 -8.95 -11.77 -10.34
N ARG A 33 -8.97 -10.45 -10.53
CA ARG A 33 -7.83 -9.69 -11.07
C ARG A 33 -6.69 -9.53 -10.05
N ASN A 34 -7.03 -9.40 -8.77
CA ASN A 34 -6.07 -9.04 -7.73
C ASN A 34 -5.73 -10.19 -6.75
N LYS A 35 -6.42 -11.33 -6.85
CA LYS A 35 -6.24 -12.48 -5.95
C LYS A 35 -4.85 -13.12 -6.08
N HIS A 36 -4.37 -13.65 -4.96
CA HIS A 36 -3.18 -14.49 -4.89
C HIS A 36 -3.46 -15.92 -5.36
N HIS A 37 -2.40 -16.69 -5.67
CA HIS A 37 -2.55 -18.12 -6.00
C HIS A 37 -2.99 -18.97 -4.79
N LEU A 38 -2.57 -18.59 -3.58
CA LEU A 38 -3.04 -19.21 -2.34
C LEU A 38 -4.41 -18.71 -1.91
N ASP A 39 -4.99 -17.72 -2.60
CA ASP A 39 -6.35 -17.30 -2.29
C ASP A 39 -7.35 -18.34 -2.84
N PRO A 40 -8.41 -18.65 -2.08
CA PRO A 40 -9.37 -19.67 -2.42
C PRO A 40 -10.05 -19.37 -3.76
N GLN A 41 -10.30 -20.44 -4.52
CA GLN A 41 -11.10 -20.32 -5.74
C GLN A 41 -12.57 -20.09 -5.39
N ILE A 42 -13.27 -19.32 -6.22
CA ILE A 42 -14.71 -19.11 -6.06
C ILE A 42 -15.42 -20.39 -6.50
N LEU A 43 -15.85 -21.21 -5.54
CA LEU A 43 -16.49 -22.52 -5.80
C LEU A 43 -17.98 -22.43 -6.16
N VAL A 44 -18.61 -21.26 -5.96
CA VAL A 44 -20.05 -21.07 -6.16
C VAL A 44 -20.28 -19.98 -7.18
N GLU A 45 -20.65 -20.37 -8.40
CA GLU A 45 -21.18 -19.46 -9.41
C GLU A 45 -22.70 -19.43 -9.30
N THR A 46 -23.25 -18.63 -8.37
CA THR A 46 -24.66 -18.26 -8.51
C THR A 46 -24.78 -17.19 -9.58
N ILE A 47 -25.81 -17.31 -10.42
CA ILE A 47 -26.04 -16.50 -11.63
C ILE A 47 -26.15 -14.99 -11.32
N ASP A 48 -26.39 -14.63 -10.05
CA ASP A 48 -26.61 -13.25 -9.58
C ASP A 48 -25.51 -12.69 -8.65
N SER A 49 -24.43 -13.43 -8.35
CA SER A 49 -23.40 -12.99 -7.39
C SER A 49 -22.22 -12.28 -8.05
N ASN A 50 -22.38 -10.99 -8.35
CA ASN A 50 -21.29 -10.13 -8.84
C ASN A 50 -20.34 -9.65 -7.73
N LEU A 51 -20.57 -10.04 -6.47
CA LEU A 51 -19.82 -9.61 -5.30
C LEU A 51 -19.16 -10.80 -4.59
N VAL A 52 -17.93 -10.59 -4.15
CA VAL A 52 -17.13 -11.53 -3.37
C VAL A 52 -16.84 -10.90 -2.02
N ILE A 53 -16.99 -11.69 -0.95
CA ILE A 53 -16.60 -11.30 0.41
C ILE A 53 -15.45 -12.22 0.84
N TRP A 54 -14.34 -11.63 1.26
CA TRP A 54 -13.13 -12.37 1.69
C TRP A 54 -12.46 -11.69 2.88
N ARG A 55 -11.63 -12.45 3.61
CA ARG A 55 -10.82 -11.98 4.74
C ARG A 55 -9.34 -12.20 4.47
N ASP A 56 -8.48 -11.37 5.06
CA ASP A 56 -7.03 -11.54 4.93
C ASP A 56 -6.51 -12.90 5.47
N SER A 57 -7.26 -13.52 6.38
CA SER A 57 -6.93 -14.84 6.94
C SER A 57 -7.30 -16.01 6.02
N ASP A 58 -8.01 -15.77 4.91
CA ASP A 58 -8.55 -16.83 4.06
C ASP A 58 -7.49 -17.41 3.10
N LEU A 59 -6.22 -17.44 3.49
CA LEU A 59 -5.13 -18.04 2.72
C LEU A 59 -5.18 -19.57 2.83
N MET A 60 -4.99 -20.26 1.70
CA MET A 60 -4.78 -21.71 1.74
C MET A 60 -3.44 -22.02 2.42
N PRO A 61 -3.41 -22.94 3.40
CA PRO A 61 -2.18 -23.31 4.08
C PRO A 61 -1.18 -23.88 3.07
N HIS A 62 0.01 -23.31 3.01
CA HIS A 62 1.12 -23.80 2.19
C HIS A 62 1.95 -24.78 3.04
N GLU A 63 2.27 -25.96 2.51
CA GLU A 63 2.97 -27.02 3.27
C GLU A 63 4.45 -26.69 3.63
N ASP A 64 5.00 -25.55 3.20
CA ASP A 64 6.42 -25.16 3.37
C ASP A 64 6.61 -23.90 4.26
N ASP A 65 5.84 -23.77 5.35
CA ASP A 65 5.86 -22.61 6.25
C ASP A 65 7.03 -22.64 7.27
N HIS A 66 8.25 -22.92 6.80
CA HIS A 66 9.46 -23.03 7.64
C HIS A 66 10.48 -21.90 7.44
N GLN A 67 10.20 -20.93 6.58
CA GLN A 67 10.99 -19.72 6.49
C GLN A 67 10.21 -18.55 7.09
N PRO A 68 10.81 -17.72 7.98
CA PRO A 68 10.18 -16.48 8.37
C PRO A 68 9.93 -15.68 7.08
N ALA A 69 8.66 -15.39 6.78
CA ALA A 69 8.29 -14.55 5.66
C ALA A 69 8.88 -13.15 5.88
N MET A 70 10.06 -12.90 5.34
CA MET A 70 10.64 -11.56 5.25
C MET A 70 9.79 -10.81 4.22
N CYS A 71 9.33 -9.61 4.56
CA CYS A 71 8.61 -8.80 3.59
C CYS A 71 9.62 -8.13 2.66
N GLY A 72 9.27 -7.87 1.39
CA GLY A 72 10.22 -7.28 0.43
C GLY A 72 10.84 -5.95 0.89
N GLY A 73 10.23 -5.26 1.87
CA GLY A 73 10.83 -4.10 2.52
C GLY A 73 12.05 -4.42 3.40
N ASP A 74 12.12 -5.62 3.97
CA ASP A 74 13.24 -6.06 4.82
C ASP A 74 14.50 -6.39 4.00
N ASP A 75 14.35 -6.71 2.71
CA ASP A 75 15.47 -6.97 1.81
C ASP A 75 16.16 -5.69 1.32
N LEU A 76 15.56 -4.52 1.55
CA LEU A 76 16.16 -3.24 1.19
C LEU A 76 17.31 -2.90 2.16
N PRO A 77 18.56 -2.71 1.67
CA PRO A 77 19.69 -2.37 2.54
C PRO A 77 19.45 -1.08 3.35
N PHE A 78 18.73 -0.12 2.79
CA PHE A 78 18.36 1.11 3.49
C PHE A 78 17.41 0.87 4.68
N ASN A 79 16.67 -0.24 4.71
CA ASN A 79 15.74 -0.55 5.78
C ASN A 79 16.39 -1.39 6.90
N THR A 80 17.56 -1.96 6.65
CA THR A 80 18.26 -2.86 7.57
C THR A 80 19.61 -2.34 8.04
N ASP A 81 20.36 -1.62 7.20
CA ASP A 81 21.69 -1.10 7.53
C ASP A 81 21.61 0.27 8.21
N PRO A 82 22.00 0.37 9.50
CA PRO A 82 21.99 1.64 10.20
C PRO A 82 22.92 2.67 9.58
N THR A 83 23.99 2.28 8.90
CA THR A 83 24.93 3.23 8.26
C THR A 83 24.29 3.98 7.10
N LEU A 84 23.31 3.37 6.43
CA LEU A 84 22.61 3.95 5.30
C LEU A 84 21.37 4.75 5.72
N ASN A 85 20.73 4.36 6.82
CA ASN A 85 19.51 5.01 7.30
C ASN A 85 19.64 5.54 8.73
N PRO A 86 19.80 6.87 8.90
CA PRO A 86 19.91 7.51 10.22
C PRO A 86 18.72 7.27 11.16
N VAL A 87 17.54 6.87 10.64
CA VAL A 87 16.38 6.52 11.47
C VAL A 87 16.67 5.28 12.32
N LEU A 88 17.44 4.33 11.80
CA LEU A 88 17.85 3.12 12.51
C LEU A 88 18.92 3.38 13.58
N GLN A 89 19.62 4.50 13.49
CA GLN A 89 20.69 4.87 14.43
C GLN A 89 20.20 5.57 15.70
N ARG A 90 18.90 5.91 15.80
CA ARG A 90 18.40 6.72 16.92
C ARG A 90 18.63 5.98 18.25
N PRO A 91 19.42 6.55 19.18
CA PRO A 91 19.72 5.88 20.43
C PRO A 91 18.45 5.79 21.28
N PHE A 92 18.18 4.58 21.76
CA PHE A 92 17.18 4.27 22.77
C PHE A 92 17.32 5.24 23.95
N THR A 93 16.35 6.12 24.16
CA THR A 93 16.20 6.79 25.46
C THR A 93 15.43 5.86 26.38
N ALA A 94 16.14 4.89 26.98
CA ALA A 94 15.57 4.06 28.02
C ALA A 94 15.25 4.94 29.24
N GLN A 95 13.98 5.30 29.42
CA GLN A 95 13.53 5.89 30.68
C GLN A 95 13.45 4.76 31.71
N SER A 96 14.45 4.67 32.58
CA SER A 96 14.41 3.76 33.71
C SER A 96 13.41 4.29 34.74
N ILE A 97 12.32 3.57 34.96
CA ILE A 97 11.37 3.90 36.03
C ILE A 97 11.79 3.06 37.25
N SER A 98 12.29 3.72 38.29
CA SER A 98 12.61 3.06 39.55
C SER A 98 11.37 2.99 40.43
N LEU A 99 10.82 1.80 40.64
CA LEU A 99 9.62 1.55 41.47
C LEU A 99 9.96 1.10 42.91
N GLY A 100 11.11 1.52 43.45
CA GLY A 100 11.53 1.10 44.77
C GLY A 100 11.85 -0.41 44.84
N PRO A 101 11.54 -1.13 45.93
CA PRO A 101 12.10 -2.46 46.23
C PRO A 101 11.61 -3.58 45.29
N PHE A 102 10.72 -3.30 44.34
CA PHE A 102 10.15 -4.27 43.39
C PHE A 102 10.92 -4.37 42.06
N GLY A 103 12.10 -3.72 41.96
CA GLY A 103 13.00 -3.83 40.83
C GLY A 103 12.84 -2.71 39.79
N ASN A 104 13.91 -2.50 39.02
CA ASN A 104 13.90 -1.57 37.90
C ASN A 104 13.24 -2.23 36.69
N PHE A 105 12.13 -1.68 36.22
CA PHE A 105 11.54 -2.06 34.94
C PHE A 105 11.97 -1.05 33.88
N SER A 106 12.53 -1.54 32.78
CA SER A 106 12.71 -0.75 31.57
C SER A 106 11.42 -0.85 30.76
N LEU A 107 10.59 0.19 30.80
CA LEU A 107 9.47 0.33 29.89
C LEU A 107 9.97 1.12 28.68
N ALA A 108 10.15 0.42 27.55
CA ALA A 108 10.52 1.05 26.30
C ALA A 108 9.27 1.66 25.66
N LYS A 109 9.22 2.98 25.53
CA LYS A 109 8.27 3.64 24.64
C LYS A 109 8.77 3.41 23.21
N ARG A 110 8.01 2.69 22.38
CA ARG A 110 8.20 2.77 20.92
C ARG A 110 7.83 4.18 20.51
N ASP A 111 8.83 5.00 20.19
CA ASP A 111 8.58 6.34 19.67
C ASP A 111 8.34 6.20 18.17
N ASP A 112 7.22 6.73 17.69
CA ASP A 112 6.86 6.70 16.28
C ASP A 112 7.93 7.43 15.44
N VAL A 113 8.11 7.01 14.19
CA VAL A 113 9.20 7.44 13.30
C VAL A 113 9.23 8.95 13.02
N ALA A 114 8.20 9.69 13.42
CA ALA A 114 8.19 11.16 13.47
C ALA A 114 9.17 11.67 14.55
N GLY A 115 10.27 12.29 14.11
CA GLY A 115 11.37 12.84 14.91
C GLY A 115 11.04 13.26 16.36
N SER A 116 11.84 12.77 17.30
CA SER A 116 11.89 13.21 18.70
C SER A 116 12.15 14.72 18.75
N GLY A 117 11.08 15.49 18.90
CA GLY A 117 11.06 16.94 18.75
C GLY A 117 9.66 17.47 18.47
N ALA A 118 8.77 16.63 17.93
CA ALA A 118 7.33 16.88 17.95
C ALA A 118 6.81 16.65 19.38
N SER A 119 7.05 17.62 20.26
CA SER A 119 6.27 17.77 21.49
C SER A 119 4.80 17.76 21.06
N SER A 120 4.07 16.71 21.42
CA SER A 120 2.68 16.46 21.08
C SER A 120 1.79 17.62 21.55
N LYS A 121 1.75 18.68 20.76
CA LYS A 121 0.71 19.72 20.78
C LYS A 121 -0.36 19.44 19.72
N TYR A 122 -0.29 18.31 19.03
CA TYR A 122 -1.19 17.88 17.96
C TYR A 122 -2.20 16.81 18.41
N ALA A 123 -2.48 16.73 19.71
CA ALA A 123 -3.36 15.70 20.25
C ALA A 123 -4.85 15.84 19.84
N ASN A 124 -5.27 16.94 19.18
CA ASN A 124 -6.69 17.22 18.92
C ASN A 124 -7.01 17.75 17.50
N SER A 125 -6.05 17.84 16.58
CA SER A 125 -6.31 18.28 15.20
C SER A 125 -6.14 17.11 14.24
N SER A 126 -7.16 16.85 13.42
CA SER A 126 -7.03 15.92 12.31
C SER A 126 -5.94 16.43 11.36
N ILE A 127 -4.91 15.60 11.14
CA ILE A 127 -3.80 15.94 10.24
C ILE A 127 -4.24 15.60 8.82
N LEU A 128 -4.06 16.52 7.88
CA LEU A 128 -4.30 16.27 6.46
C LEU A 128 -2.96 16.04 5.75
N LEU A 129 -2.80 14.86 5.14
CA LEU A 129 -1.63 14.51 4.35
C LEU A 129 -1.97 14.56 2.86
N TYR A 130 -1.31 15.47 2.14
CA TYR A 130 -1.42 15.59 0.68
C TYR A 130 -0.47 14.63 -0.02
N MET A 131 -1.00 13.90 -0.99
CA MET A 131 -0.32 12.78 -1.63
C MET A 131 -0.52 12.82 -3.14
N GLY A 132 0.50 12.38 -3.87
CA GLY A 132 0.47 12.18 -5.32
C GLY A 132 0.37 10.68 -5.61
N VAL A 133 -0.30 10.33 -6.70
CA VAL A 133 -0.36 8.96 -7.19
C VAL A 133 0.11 8.92 -8.63
N ALA A 134 0.97 7.97 -8.96
CA ALA A 134 1.39 7.65 -10.31
C ALA A 134 0.90 6.24 -10.65
N ALA A 135 0.57 5.98 -11.91
CA ALA A 135 0.15 4.66 -12.38
C ALA A 135 0.89 4.31 -13.67
N ASP A 136 1.58 3.17 -13.67
CA ASP A 136 2.32 2.72 -14.86
C ASP A 136 1.41 2.13 -15.94
N CYS A 137 1.97 1.95 -17.13
CA CYS A 137 1.26 1.44 -18.29
C CYS A 137 0.57 0.09 -18.03
N LYS A 138 1.19 -0.79 -17.23
CA LYS A 138 0.63 -2.10 -16.91
C LYS A 138 -0.50 -2.03 -15.92
N TYR A 139 -0.42 -1.16 -14.92
CA TYR A 139 -1.55 -0.88 -14.06
C TYR A 139 -2.73 -0.41 -14.90
N VAL A 140 -2.49 0.53 -15.82
CA VAL A 140 -3.55 1.08 -16.67
C VAL A 140 -4.12 0.03 -17.63
N SER A 141 -3.28 -0.81 -18.24
CA SER A 141 -3.73 -1.94 -19.06
C SER A 141 -4.51 -2.96 -18.25
N ASN A 142 -4.06 -3.26 -17.04
CA ASN A 142 -4.74 -4.18 -16.16
C ASN A 142 -6.14 -3.70 -15.78
N TYR A 143 -6.44 -2.40 -15.80
CA TYR A 143 -7.80 -1.91 -15.57
C TYR A 143 -8.57 -1.59 -16.86
N GLY A 144 -7.99 -1.87 -18.04
CA GLY A 144 -8.62 -1.63 -19.34
C GLY A 144 -8.79 -0.15 -19.66
N GLY A 145 -7.81 0.67 -19.23
CA GLY A 145 -7.74 2.09 -19.57
C GLY A 145 -7.63 3.04 -18.38
N SER A 146 -7.26 4.28 -18.68
CA SER A 146 -6.95 5.31 -17.68
C SER A 146 -8.13 5.65 -16.77
N MET A 147 -9.35 5.70 -17.31
CA MET A 147 -10.55 6.02 -16.52
C MET A 147 -10.83 4.96 -15.44
N ASN A 148 -10.74 3.68 -15.80
CA ASN A 148 -10.95 2.58 -14.87
C ASN A 148 -9.83 2.51 -13.83
N ALA A 149 -8.58 2.72 -14.26
CA ALA A 149 -7.44 2.83 -13.37
C ALA A 149 -7.62 3.96 -12.34
N THR A 150 -8.05 5.17 -12.76
CA THR A 150 -8.37 6.27 -11.84
C THR A 150 -9.44 5.87 -10.85
N ASN A 151 -10.55 5.28 -11.32
CA ASN A 151 -11.65 4.88 -10.46
C ASN A 151 -11.19 3.89 -9.39
N GLN A 152 -10.33 2.93 -9.76
CA GLN A 152 -9.76 1.99 -8.80
C GLN A 152 -8.84 2.69 -7.78
N ILE A 153 -7.96 3.58 -8.25
CA ILE A 153 -7.07 4.35 -7.36
C ILE A 153 -7.88 5.12 -6.31
N LEU A 154 -8.94 5.80 -6.75
CA LEU A 154 -9.83 6.55 -5.87
C LEU A 154 -10.57 5.63 -4.88
N ALA A 155 -11.05 4.47 -5.33
CA ALA A 155 -11.71 3.49 -4.46
C ALA A 155 -10.76 2.98 -3.36
N ASN A 156 -9.52 2.68 -3.72
CA ASN A 156 -8.49 2.26 -2.78
C ASN A 156 -8.14 3.39 -1.79
N TRP A 157 -8.03 4.63 -2.26
CA TRP A 157 -7.75 5.77 -1.40
C TRP A 157 -8.87 6.08 -0.42
N ASN A 158 -10.13 5.92 -0.84
CA ASN A 158 -11.28 6.07 0.05
C ASN A 158 -11.24 5.05 1.19
N SER A 159 -10.85 3.81 0.90
CA SER A 159 -10.71 2.76 1.90
C SER A 159 -9.52 3.02 2.85
N ALA A 160 -8.36 3.38 2.28
CA ALA A 160 -7.16 3.69 3.07
C ALA A 160 -7.37 4.93 3.96
N SER A 161 -7.95 6.00 3.41
CA SER A 161 -8.21 7.23 4.16
C SER A 161 -9.18 7.01 5.34
N ALA A 162 -10.20 6.16 5.17
CA ALA A 162 -11.09 5.78 6.27
C ALA A 162 -10.32 5.10 7.42
N LEU A 163 -9.44 4.17 7.09
CA LEU A 163 -8.61 3.44 8.06
C LEU A 163 -7.61 4.37 8.77
N TYR A 164 -6.88 5.20 8.02
CA TYR A 164 -5.93 6.14 8.60
C TYR A 164 -6.62 7.18 9.50
N LYS A 165 -7.82 7.61 9.12
CA LYS A 165 -8.61 8.52 9.93
C LYS A 165 -9.07 7.88 11.23
N SER A 166 -9.56 6.64 11.19
CA SER A 166 -10.01 5.96 12.41
C SER A 166 -8.87 5.56 13.34
N THR A 167 -7.72 5.17 12.78
CA THR A 167 -6.60 4.61 13.56
C THR A 167 -5.63 5.68 14.06
N PHE A 168 -5.32 6.66 13.22
CA PHE A 168 -4.26 7.64 13.48
C PHE A 168 -4.76 9.09 13.51
N ASN A 169 -6.06 9.33 13.33
CA ASN A 169 -6.62 10.69 13.14
C ASN A 169 -5.94 11.46 11.99
N VAL A 170 -5.53 10.73 10.94
CA VAL A 170 -4.91 11.29 9.73
C VAL A 170 -5.87 11.14 8.57
N SER A 171 -6.20 12.25 7.90
CA SER A 171 -6.94 12.25 6.64
C SER A 171 -5.95 12.26 5.48
N LEU A 172 -6.15 11.38 4.50
CA LEU A 172 -5.33 11.30 3.30
C LEU A 172 -6.05 11.99 2.14
N GLY A 173 -5.35 12.85 1.40
CA GLY A 173 -5.90 13.56 0.24
C GLY A 173 -5.00 13.40 -0.99
N ILE A 174 -5.58 12.98 -2.11
CA ILE A 174 -4.89 12.99 -3.40
C ILE A 174 -4.95 14.41 -3.96
N VAL A 175 -3.80 14.98 -4.29
CA VAL A 175 -3.70 16.30 -4.95
C VAL A 175 -3.26 16.21 -6.40
N GLU A 176 -2.60 15.11 -6.78
CA GLU A 176 -2.14 14.87 -8.14
C GLU A 176 -2.23 13.39 -8.50
N VAL A 177 -2.70 13.09 -9.73
CA VAL A 177 -2.72 11.74 -10.29
C VAL A 177 -2.04 11.77 -11.66
N GLN A 178 -0.97 10.98 -11.82
CA GLN A 178 -0.19 10.81 -13.04
C GLN A 178 -0.46 9.44 -13.63
N ILE A 179 -1.25 9.37 -14.70
CA ILE A 179 -1.70 8.10 -15.30
C ILE A 179 -1.08 7.95 -16.68
N GLN A 180 -0.32 6.88 -16.85
CA GLN A 180 0.33 6.59 -18.12
C GLN A 180 -0.63 5.94 -19.12
N ASN A 181 -0.19 5.81 -20.36
CA ASN A 181 -0.98 5.13 -21.38
C ASN A 181 -1.02 3.62 -21.12
N GLU A 182 -2.08 2.94 -21.54
CA GLU A 182 -2.23 1.48 -21.44
C GLU A 182 -1.12 0.73 -22.18
N THR A 183 -0.65 1.27 -23.30
CA THR A 183 0.48 0.68 -24.02
C THR A 183 1.80 1.17 -23.43
N CYS A 184 2.60 0.23 -22.94
CA CYS A 184 3.94 0.53 -22.43
C CYS A 184 4.85 1.07 -23.55
N PRO A 185 5.71 2.05 -23.25
CA PRO A 185 6.63 2.59 -24.23
C PRO A 185 7.69 1.55 -24.60
N ALA A 186 8.03 1.45 -25.90
CA ALA A 186 9.06 0.52 -26.38
C ALA A 186 10.49 0.95 -25.98
N SER A 187 10.66 2.21 -25.59
CA SER A 187 11.92 2.77 -25.09
C SER A 187 11.63 3.67 -23.90
N THR A 188 12.47 3.63 -22.88
CA THR A 188 12.31 4.43 -21.66
C THR A 188 12.27 5.93 -21.96
N ASP A 189 11.24 6.60 -21.45
CA ASP A 189 11.11 8.06 -21.49
C ASP A 189 11.88 8.67 -20.31
N PRO A 190 12.84 9.58 -20.55
CA PRO A 190 13.61 10.21 -19.46
C PRO A 190 12.77 11.07 -18.51
N THR A 191 11.56 11.50 -18.91
CA THR A 191 10.66 12.30 -18.07
C THR A 191 9.82 11.45 -17.10
N VAL A 192 9.64 10.17 -17.41
CA VAL A 192 8.90 9.18 -16.59
C VAL A 192 9.63 7.83 -16.62
N PRO A 193 10.88 7.77 -16.11
CA PRO A 193 11.75 6.60 -16.30
C PRO A 193 11.25 5.34 -15.59
N TRP A 194 10.33 5.50 -14.64
CA TRP A 194 9.65 4.40 -13.93
C TRP A 194 8.54 3.74 -14.75
N ASN A 195 8.08 4.34 -15.87
CA ASN A 195 7.03 3.79 -16.72
C ASN A 195 7.61 2.81 -17.76
N VAL A 196 7.92 1.60 -17.30
CA VAL A 196 8.52 0.53 -18.10
C VAL A 196 7.70 -0.76 -17.98
N ASP A 197 7.78 -1.62 -19.02
CA ASP A 197 7.09 -2.92 -19.04
C ASP A 197 7.64 -3.85 -17.93
N CYS A 198 6.92 -4.93 -17.65
CA CYS A 198 7.31 -5.94 -16.70
C CYS A 198 8.40 -6.82 -17.28
N GLY A 199 9.42 -7.13 -16.48
CA GLY A 199 10.58 -7.93 -16.90
C GLY A 199 11.79 -7.09 -17.29
N ASP A 200 11.61 -5.82 -17.66
CA ASP A 200 12.72 -4.91 -17.95
C ASP A 200 13.44 -4.44 -16.68
N VAL A 201 12.70 -4.29 -15.58
CA VAL A 201 13.23 -3.88 -14.27
C VAL A 201 12.58 -4.70 -13.15
N ASP A 202 13.37 -5.02 -12.15
CA ASP A 202 12.87 -5.58 -10.88
C ASP A 202 12.21 -4.51 -10.00
N LEU A 203 11.59 -4.96 -8.90
CA LEU A 203 10.85 -4.10 -7.98
C LEU A 203 11.72 -2.99 -7.35
N ASN A 204 12.94 -3.33 -6.93
CA ASN A 204 13.86 -2.44 -6.24
C ASN A 204 14.39 -1.34 -7.18
N ASN A 205 14.70 -1.71 -8.41
CA ASN A 205 15.08 -0.79 -9.47
C ASN A 205 13.91 0.11 -9.86
N ARG A 206 12.68 -0.40 -9.92
CA ARG A 206 11.47 0.43 -10.12
C ARG A 206 11.28 1.45 -8.99
N LEU A 207 11.48 1.05 -7.73
CA LEU A 207 11.49 1.97 -6.58
C LEU A 207 12.56 3.04 -6.72
N SER A 208 13.76 2.66 -7.15
CA SER A 208 14.87 3.59 -7.34
C SER A 208 14.57 4.61 -8.44
N LEU A 209 14.08 4.17 -9.60
CA LEU A 209 13.67 5.05 -10.71
C LEU A 209 12.55 6.02 -10.32
N PHE A 210 11.56 5.53 -9.58
CA PHE A 210 10.46 6.36 -9.10
C PHE A 210 10.93 7.36 -8.03
N SER A 211 11.86 6.94 -7.16
CA SER A 211 12.46 7.81 -6.13
C SER A 211 13.31 8.91 -6.75
N GLU A 212 14.10 8.58 -7.78
CA GLU A 212 14.88 9.56 -8.54
C GLU A 212 13.98 10.57 -9.25
N TRP A 213 12.95 10.08 -9.93
CA TRP A 213 11.93 10.93 -10.56
C TRP A 213 11.25 11.88 -9.55
N ARG A 214 10.91 11.37 -8.35
CA ARG A 214 10.35 12.20 -7.27
C ARG A 214 11.35 13.23 -6.76
N GLY A 215 12.63 12.85 -6.63
CA GLY A 215 13.71 13.71 -6.15
C GLY A 215 13.95 14.93 -7.04
N GLN A 216 13.61 14.83 -8.33
CA GLN A 216 13.69 15.94 -9.27
C GLN A 216 12.51 16.93 -9.18
N ARG A 217 11.48 16.65 -8.36
CA ARG A 217 10.19 17.39 -8.32
C ARG A 217 9.92 18.09 -6.97
N SER A 218 10.89 18.77 -6.37
CA SER A 218 10.77 19.32 -4.99
C SER A 218 9.65 20.33 -4.75
N ASP A 219 9.08 20.95 -5.79
CA ASP A 219 8.27 22.16 -5.68
C ASP A 219 6.75 21.91 -5.74
N ASP A 220 6.31 20.64 -5.73
CA ASP A 220 4.90 20.26 -5.90
C ASP A 220 4.05 20.36 -4.63
N SER A 221 4.65 20.68 -3.47
CA SER A 221 3.98 20.70 -2.15
C SER A 221 3.32 19.36 -1.76
N ILE A 222 3.74 18.25 -2.38
CA ILE A 222 3.21 16.92 -2.14
C ILE A 222 4.12 16.20 -1.16
N GLY A 223 3.57 15.83 0.01
CA GLY A 223 4.34 15.17 1.06
C GLY A 223 4.83 13.79 0.66
N LEU A 224 4.01 13.05 -0.10
CA LEU A 224 4.23 11.64 -0.38
C LEU A 224 3.70 11.23 -1.75
N TRP A 225 4.48 10.46 -2.49
CA TRP A 225 4.06 9.90 -3.78
C TRP A 225 3.95 8.38 -3.74
N HIS A 226 2.92 7.88 -4.40
CA HIS A 226 2.67 6.44 -4.55
C HIS A 226 2.70 6.03 -6.00
N LEU A 227 3.52 5.05 -6.36
CA LEU A 227 3.44 4.40 -7.67
C LEU A 227 2.55 3.17 -7.59
N MET A 228 1.53 3.14 -8.43
CA MET A 228 0.67 2.00 -8.71
C MET A 228 1.26 1.25 -9.90
N SER A 229 1.81 0.06 -9.65
CA SER A 229 2.36 -0.80 -10.70
C SER A 229 1.48 -2.01 -10.96
N GLY A 230 1.37 -2.38 -12.23
CA GLY A 230 0.73 -3.63 -12.65
C GLY A 230 1.68 -4.82 -12.75
N CYS A 231 2.97 -4.65 -12.43
CA CYS A 231 3.98 -5.64 -12.75
C CYS A 231 4.25 -6.67 -11.66
N PRO A 232 4.03 -7.99 -11.89
CA PRO A 232 4.34 -9.08 -10.96
C PRO A 232 5.68 -8.94 -10.26
N THR A 233 5.73 -9.15 -8.93
CA THR A 233 7.00 -9.22 -8.19
C THR A 233 6.95 -10.31 -7.12
N GLY A 234 6.43 -11.49 -7.46
CA GLY A 234 6.32 -12.61 -6.54
C GLY A 234 5.18 -12.44 -5.53
N THR A 235 5.47 -12.66 -4.26
CA THR A 235 4.50 -12.54 -3.14
C THR A 235 4.39 -11.10 -2.62
N GLU A 236 5.30 -10.24 -3.06
CA GLU A 236 5.49 -8.87 -2.65
C GLU A 236 4.43 -7.97 -3.29
N VAL A 237 3.68 -7.26 -2.45
CA VAL A 237 2.59 -6.35 -2.86
C VAL A 237 3.03 -4.89 -2.92
N GLY A 238 4.30 -4.60 -2.63
CA GLY A 238 4.83 -3.26 -2.57
C GLY A 238 6.08 -3.16 -1.71
N ILE A 239 6.83 -2.09 -1.91
CA ILE A 239 8.03 -1.76 -1.12
C ILE A 239 8.11 -0.27 -0.83
N ALA A 240 8.82 0.04 0.24
CA ALA A 240 8.91 1.37 0.82
C ALA A 240 10.29 1.59 1.43
N TRP A 241 10.79 2.82 1.37
CA TRP A 241 11.93 3.25 2.17
C TRP A 241 11.50 3.54 3.60
N LEU A 242 12.02 2.78 4.57
CA LEU A 242 11.70 2.89 5.98
C LEU A 242 12.08 4.26 6.53
N GLY A 243 11.09 4.92 7.16
CA GLY A 243 11.29 6.19 7.85
C GLY A 243 11.53 7.39 6.93
N THR A 244 11.25 7.24 5.64
CA THR A 244 11.16 8.35 4.71
C THR A 244 9.69 8.60 4.38
N LEU A 245 9.25 9.86 4.41
CA LEU A 245 7.85 10.21 4.14
C LEU A 245 7.56 10.38 2.63
N PHE A 246 8.43 9.91 1.74
CA PHE A 246 8.50 10.49 0.39
C PHE A 246 8.07 9.57 -0.75
N VAL A 247 8.31 8.26 -0.67
CA VAL A 247 8.09 7.34 -1.81
C VAL A 247 7.60 5.96 -1.35
N LEU A 248 6.46 5.55 -1.89
CA LEU A 248 5.87 4.22 -1.68
C LEU A 248 5.51 3.62 -3.05
N ILE A 249 5.77 2.32 -3.24
CA ILE A 249 5.22 1.57 -4.37
C ILE A 249 4.16 0.63 -3.83
N PHE A 250 2.93 0.74 -4.34
CA PHE A 250 1.89 -0.26 -4.16
C PHE A 250 1.64 -0.98 -5.48
N GLN A 251 1.71 -2.30 -5.42
CA GLN A 251 1.34 -3.17 -6.50
C GLN A 251 0.02 -3.83 -6.14
N LEU A 252 -1.04 -3.48 -6.87
CA LEU A 252 -2.36 -4.07 -6.65
C LEU A 252 -2.54 -5.42 -7.34
N VAL A 253 -1.48 -5.96 -7.95
CA VAL A 253 -1.50 -7.29 -8.55
C VAL A 253 -0.57 -8.18 -7.74
N LYS A 254 -1.13 -9.01 -6.86
CA LYS A 254 -0.39 -10.07 -6.18
C LYS A 254 -0.28 -11.23 -7.17
N VAL A 255 0.78 -11.27 -7.95
CA VAL A 255 0.87 -12.22 -9.06
C VAL A 255 1.26 -13.59 -8.54
N GLY A 256 0.30 -14.51 -8.61
CA GLY A 256 0.60 -15.93 -8.65
C GLY A 256 1.18 -16.29 -10.02
N THR A 257 2.42 -16.77 -10.02
CA THR A 257 2.83 -17.83 -10.97
C THR A 257 2.18 -19.14 -10.55
#